data_AF-A0A9P6DLN3-F1
#
_entry.id   AF-A0A9P6DLN3-F1
#
_cell.length_a   1.000
_cell.length_b   1.000
_cell.length_c   1.000
_cell.angle_alpha   90.00
_cell.angle_beta   90.00
_cell.angle_gamma   90.00
#
_symmetry.space_group_name_H-M   'P 1'
#
loop_
_entity.id
_entity.type
_entity.pdbx_description
1 polymer ?
#
loop_
_entity_poly.entity_id
_entity_poly.type
_entity_poly.pdbx_seq_one_letter_code
_entity_poly.pdbx_strand_id
1 'polypeptide(L)'
;KEKALLDWIIHLGLLAQPLDCRTIGPFVKDICGSFPGKNWLQRFLVRNNDAVQFCRTAALDPKHARSFNSTTVHDHFDKLKGVIEEHGIPWENIYNMDEKGCQL
;
A
#
# COMPACT_ATOMS: atom_id res chain seq x y z
N LYS A 1 22.93 -0.10 12.23
CA LYS A 1 22.30 1.17 11.77
C LYS A 1 21.57 0.97 10.44
N GLU A 2 22.24 0.48 9.40
CA GLU A 2 21.60 0.24 8.08
C GLU A 2 20.47 -0.81 8.13
N LYS A 3 20.66 -1.94 8.84
CA LYS A 3 19.61 -2.95 9.02
C LYS A 3 18.33 -2.41 9.68
N ALA A 4 18.46 -1.61 10.74
CA ALA A 4 17.31 -1.00 11.41
C ALA A 4 16.56 -0.03 10.50
N LEU A 5 17.27 0.68 9.61
CA LEU A 5 16.64 1.52 8.60
C LEU A 5 15.88 0.67 7.57
N LEU A 6 16.46 -0.45 7.13
CA LEU A 6 15.80 -1.38 6.22
C LEU A 6 14.52 -1.97 6.84
N ASP A 7 14.60 -2.45 8.08
CA ASP A 7 13.45 -3.00 8.82
C ASP A 7 12.33 -1.96 8.95
N TRP A 8 12.69 -0.69 9.20
CA TRP A 8 11.74 0.42 9.24
C TRP A 8 11.10 0.72 7.88
N ILE A 9 11.88 0.71 6.80
CA ILE A 9 11.36 0.90 5.43
C ILE A 9 10.37 -0.21 5.09
N ILE A 10 10.69 -1.46 5.44
CA ILE A 10 9.81 -2.61 5.23
C ILE A 10 8.52 -2.45 6.03
N HIS A 11 8.62 -2.06 7.31
CA HIS A 11 7.46 -1.82 8.16
C HIS A 11 6.53 -0.74 7.58
N LEU A 12 7.08 0.38 7.11
CA LEU A 12 6.32 1.43 6.45
C LEU A 12 5.67 0.95 5.14
N GLY A 13 6.36 0.09 4.37
CA GLY A 13 5.80 -0.55 3.19
C GLY A 13 4.58 -1.43 3.52
N LEU A 14 4.64 -2.20 4.61
CA LEU A 14 3.53 -3.03 5.09
C LEU A 14 2.33 -2.19 5.54
N LEU A 15 2.56 -0.97 6.03
CA LEU A 15 1.52 -0.01 6.39
C LEU A 15 0.96 0.78 5.18
N ALA A 16 1.40 0.46 3.96
CA ALA A 16 1.10 1.22 2.75
C ALA A 16 1.50 2.71 2.84
N GLN A 17 2.55 3.02 3.60
CA GLN A 17 3.13 4.36 3.75
C GLN A 17 4.59 4.40 3.25
N PRO A 18 4.84 4.08 1.97
CA PRO A 18 6.20 4.02 1.43
C PRO A 18 6.91 5.38 1.49
N LEU A 19 8.23 5.36 1.69
CA LEU A 19 9.04 6.57 1.73
C LEU A 19 9.33 7.11 0.32
N ASP A 20 9.41 8.44 0.21
CA ASP A 20 9.86 9.15 -0.99
C ASP A 20 11.40 9.26 -0.98
N CYS A 21 12.01 9.15 -2.15
CA CYS A 21 13.43 9.47 -2.38
C CYS A 21 13.84 10.86 -1.88
N ARG A 22 12.91 11.81 -1.81
CA ARG A 22 13.13 13.16 -1.28
C ARG A 22 13.10 13.20 0.25
N THR A 23 12.33 12.34 0.90
CA THR A 23 12.14 12.34 2.35
C THR A 23 13.12 11.41 3.07
N ILE A 24 13.66 10.39 2.40
CA ILE A 24 14.63 9.46 2.99
C ILE A 24 15.93 10.15 3.42
N GLY A 25 16.40 11.18 2.69
CA GLY A 25 17.62 11.92 3.02
C GLY A 25 17.53 12.64 4.38
N PRO A 26 16.53 13.50 4.58
CA PRO A 26 16.22 14.10 5.89
C PRO A 26 16.05 13.05 7.00
N PHE A 27 15.29 11.98 6.74
CA PHE A 27 15.07 10.92 7.72
C PHE A 27 16.37 10.23 8.16
N VAL A 28 17.25 9.92 7.20
CA VAL A 28 18.57 9.33 7.48
C VAL A 28 19.45 10.30 8.25
N LYS A 29 19.37 11.60 7.98
CA LYS A 29 20.09 12.62 8.76
C LYS A 29 19.60 12.65 10.21
N ASP A 30 18.30 12.60 10.45
CA ASP A 30 17.75 12.65 11.80
C ASP A 30 18.19 11.43 12.63
N ILE A 31 18.30 10.26 12.00
CA ILE A 31 18.77 9.02 12.65
C ILE A 31 20.29 8.99 12.80
N CYS A 32 21.03 9.37 11.77
CA CYS A 32 22.50 9.18 11.71
C CYS A 32 23.30 10.42 12.12
N GLY A 33 22.66 11.58 12.27
CA GLY A 33 23.28 12.87 12.59
C GLY A 33 23.92 13.59 11.39
N SER A 34 23.96 12.97 10.22
CA SER A 34 24.60 13.53 9.02
C SER A 34 23.83 13.18 7.75
N PHE A 35 23.81 14.09 6.78
CA PHE A 35 23.20 13.80 5.47
C PHE A 35 23.95 12.67 4.76
N PRO A 36 23.22 11.72 4.16
CA PRO A 36 23.85 10.71 3.32
C PRO A 36 24.45 11.36 2.06
N GLY A 37 25.55 10.79 1.56
CA GLY A 37 26.17 11.27 0.33
C GLY A 37 25.25 11.13 -0.89
N LYS A 38 25.50 11.93 -1.95
CA LYS A 38 24.66 12.00 -3.16
C LYS A 38 24.27 10.64 -3.75
N ASN A 39 25.22 9.69 -3.77
CA ASN A 39 25.04 8.35 -4.36
C ASN A 39 24.66 7.27 -3.33
N TRP A 40 24.48 7.64 -2.05
CA TRP A 40 24.23 6.69 -0.98
C TRP A 40 22.91 5.95 -1.18
N LEU A 41 21.83 6.64 -1.55
CA LEU A 41 20.51 6.03 -1.76
C LEU A 41 20.55 4.97 -2.87
N GLN A 42 21.15 5.30 -4.01
CA GLN A 42 21.30 4.36 -5.12
C GLN A 42 22.09 3.12 -4.69
N ARG A 43 23.20 3.30 -3.95
CA ARG A 43 23.99 2.19 -3.43
C ARG A 43 23.23 1.37 -2.39
N PHE A 44 22.45 2.02 -1.52
CA PHE A 44 21.60 1.35 -0.53
C PHE A 44 20.56 0.46 -1.20
N LEU A 45 19.89 0.94 -2.24
CA LEU A 45 18.91 0.15 -3.00
C LEU A 45 19.56 -1.02 -3.73
N VAL A 46 20.75 -0.84 -4.32
CA VAL A 46 21.48 -1.94 -4.96
C VAL A 46 21.89 -3.01 -3.95
N ARG A 47 22.30 -2.62 -2.74
CA ARG A 47 22.70 -3.57 -1.69
C ARG A 47 21.54 -4.38 -1.10
N ASN A 48 20.32 -3.83 -1.12
CA ASN A 48 19.14 -4.42 -0.50
C ASN A 48 18.02 -4.66 -1.52
N ASN A 49 18.38 -4.95 -2.78
CA ASN A 49 17.41 -5.06 -3.88
C ASN A 49 16.50 -6.31 -3.76
N ASP A 50 16.88 -7.24 -2.91
CA ASP A 50 16.14 -8.44 -2.54
C ASP A 50 14.93 -8.12 -1.64
N ALA A 51 15.06 -7.09 -0.80
CA ALA A 51 14.03 -6.70 0.17
C ALA A 51 13.27 -5.43 -0.22
N VAL A 52 13.92 -4.47 -0.87
CA VAL A 52 13.32 -3.17 -1.20
C VAL A 52 13.64 -2.75 -2.62
N GLN A 53 12.62 -2.25 -3.31
CA GLN A 53 12.76 -1.72 -4.66
C GLN A 53 12.15 -0.32 -4.76
N PHE A 54 12.82 0.53 -5.54
CA PHE A 54 12.22 1.78 -5.96
C PHE A 54 11.26 1.53 -7.13
N CYS A 55 9.98 1.78 -6.89
CA CYS A 55 8.93 1.67 -7.90
C CYS A 55 8.26 3.02 -8.09
N ARG A 56 7.90 3.34 -9.33
CA ARG A 56 6.97 4.44 -9.58
C ARG A 56 5.58 3.95 -9.25
N THR A 57 4.87 4.67 -8.39
CA THR A 57 3.43 4.46 -8.24
C THR A 57 2.78 4.75 -9.58
N ALA A 58 2.04 3.79 -10.13
CA ALA A 58 1.14 4.07 -11.24
C ALA A 58 0.11 5.10 -10.74
N ALA A 59 -0.17 6.12 -11.54
CA ALA A 59 -1.28 7.00 -11.23
C ALA A 59 -2.54 6.14 -11.16
N LEU A 60 -3.19 6.10 -10.00
CA LEU A 60 -4.55 5.58 -9.90
C LEU A 60 -5.40 6.36 -10.89
N ASP A 61 -6.27 5.66 -11.62
CA ASP A 61 -7.27 6.34 -12.44
C ASP A 61 -8.04 7.32 -11.53
N PRO A 62 -8.21 8.60 -11.91
CA PRO A 62 -8.80 9.61 -11.04
C PRO A 62 -10.18 9.26 -10.50
N LYS A 63 -10.95 8.42 -11.22
CA LYS A 63 -12.26 7.93 -10.74
C LYS A 63 -12.06 6.95 -9.59
N HIS A 64 -11.10 6.03 -9.72
CA HIS A 64 -10.75 5.10 -8.65
C HIS A 64 -10.20 5.84 -7.42
N ALA A 65 -9.34 6.85 -7.61
CA ALA A 65 -8.81 7.65 -6.51
C ALA A 65 -9.91 8.41 -5.75
N ARG A 66 -10.91 8.96 -6.46
CA ARG A 66 -12.06 9.62 -5.83
C ARG A 66 -12.97 8.67 -5.07
N SER A 67 -13.16 7.46 -5.59
CA SER A 67 -13.99 6.43 -4.95
C SER A 67 -13.32 5.81 -3.73
N PHE A 68 -12.00 5.91 -3.59
CA PHE A 68 -11.22 5.44 -2.43
C PHE A 68 -11.27 6.39 -1.21
N ASN A 69 -12.39 7.08 -0.98
CA ASN A 69 -12.58 7.85 0.24
C ASN A 69 -13.29 7.00 1.31
N SER A 70 -12.88 7.15 2.57
CA SER A 70 -13.36 6.31 3.68
C SER A 70 -14.88 6.29 3.79
N THR A 71 -15.55 7.43 3.56
CA THR A 71 -17.00 7.57 3.69
C THR A 71 -17.74 6.79 2.60
N THR A 72 -17.33 6.92 1.34
CA THR A 72 -17.91 6.19 0.21
C THR A 72 -17.67 4.69 0.32
N VAL A 73 -16.46 4.29 0.74
CA VAL A 73 -16.15 2.87 0.95
C VAL A 73 -17.02 2.30 2.07
N HIS A 74 -17.15 3.01 3.20
CA HIS A 74 -17.98 2.57 4.32
C HIS A 74 -19.46 2.47 3.93
N ASP A 75 -20.02 3.52 3.32
CA ASP A 75 -21.41 3.56 2.85
C ASP A 75 -21.71 2.44 1.84
N HIS A 76 -20.76 2.13 0.95
CA HIS A 76 -20.88 0.99 0.03
C HIS A 76 -21.01 -0.35 0.79
N PHE A 77 -20.12 -0.61 1.76
CA PHE A 77 -20.13 -1.86 2.51
C PHE A 77 -21.35 -1.99 3.45
N ASP A 78 -21.81 -0.88 4.03
CA ASP A 78 -23.03 -0.87 4.85
C ASP A 78 -24.26 -1.23 4.01
N LYS A 79 -24.39 -0.63 2.82
CA LYS A 79 -25.47 -0.95 1.87
C LYS A 79 -25.38 -2.39 1.38
N LEU A 80 -24.18 -2.85 1.02
CA LEU A 80 -23.96 -4.22 0.56
C LEU A 80 -24.36 -5.22 1.64
N LYS A 81 -23.97 -4.97 2.91
CA LYS A 81 -24.37 -5.81 4.04
C LYS A 81 -25.88 -5.87 4.19
N GLY A 82 -26.58 -4.73 4.08
CA GLY A 82 -28.05 -4.69 4.13
C GLY A 82 -28.69 -5.57 3.06
N VAL A 83 -28.21 -5.52 1.82
CA VAL A 83 -28.71 -6.35 0.71
C VAL A 83 -28.46 -7.84 0.94
N ILE A 84 -27.29 -8.20 1.45
CA ILE A 84 -26.95 -9.60 1.77
C ILE A 84 -27.89 -10.15 2.84
N GLU A 85 -28.14 -9.37 3.89
CA GLU A 85 -29.03 -9.74 4.99
C GLU A 85 -30.50 -9.82 4.54
N GLU A 86 -30.97 -8.83 3.74
CA GLU A 86 -32.34 -8.78 3.22
C GLU A 86 -32.68 -9.98 2.34
N HIS A 87 -31.76 -10.37 1.45
CA HIS A 87 -31.97 -11.47 0.52
C HIS A 87 -31.43 -12.82 1.02
N GLY A 88 -30.88 -12.87 2.23
CA GLY A 88 -30.32 -14.09 2.82
C GLY A 88 -29.23 -14.73 1.96
N ILE A 89 -28.40 -13.92 1.30
CA ILE A 89 -27.39 -14.40 0.35
C ILE A 89 -26.26 -15.08 1.15
N PRO A 90 -26.00 -16.38 0.96
CA PRO A 90 -24.89 -17.04 1.63
C PRO A 90 -23.56 -16.50 1.09
N TRP A 91 -22.57 -16.36 1.97
CA TRP A 91 -21.23 -15.87 1.62
C TRP A 91 -20.56 -16.67 0.51
N GLU A 92 -20.83 -17.98 0.45
CA GLU A 92 -20.37 -18.89 -0.61
C GLU A 92 -20.73 -18.38 -2.01
N ASN A 93 -21.93 -17.82 -2.19
CA ASN A 93 -22.39 -17.29 -3.48
C ASN A 93 -21.66 -15.98 -3.85
N ILE A 94 -21.27 -15.18 -2.87
CA ILE A 94 -20.54 -13.93 -3.07
C ILE A 94 -19.12 -14.24 -3.58
N TYR A 95 -18.43 -15.18 -2.92
CA TYR A 95 -17.10 -15.62 -3.36
C TYR A 95 -17.14 -16.29 -4.73
N ASN A 96 -18.15 -17.13 -4.97
CA ASN A 96 -18.28 -17.83 -6.24
C ASN A 96 -18.61 -16.89 -7.42
N MET A 97 -19.30 -15.77 -7.16
CA MET A 97 -19.60 -14.75 -8.19
C MET A 97 -18.34 -14.02 -8.68
N ASP A 98 -17.41 -13.69 -7.77
CA ASP A 98 -16.15 -13.02 -8.12
C ASP A 98 -15.17 -13.95 -8.87
N GLU A 99 -15.18 -15.25 -8.56
CA GLU A 99 -14.25 -16.23 -9.16
C GLU A 99 -14.77 -16.88 -10.46
N LYS A 100 -16.05 -17.25 -10.52
CA LYS A 100 -16.65 -18.04 -11.63
C LYS A 100 -17.67 -17.25 -12.44
N GLY A 101 -18.16 -16.11 -11.92
CA GLY A 101 -19.32 -15.41 -12.45
C GLY A 101 -20.64 -16.10 -12.08
N CYS A 102 -21.78 -15.45 -12.38
CA CYS A 102 -23.10 -16.04 -12.20
C CYS A 102 -23.37 -17.05 -13.32
N GLN A 103 -23.07 -18.33 -13.06
CA GLN A 103 -23.44 -19.43 -13.95
C GLN A 103 -24.83 -19.95 -13.53
N LEU A 104 -25.87 -19.40 -14.18
CA LEU A 104 -27.24 -19.93 -14.12
C LEU A 104 -27.37 -21.20 -14.99
#